data_AF-A0A914JBD1-F1
#
_entry.id   AF-A0A914JBD1-F1
#
_cell.length_a   1.000
_cell.length_b   1.000
_cell.length_c   1.000
_cell.angle_alpha   90.00
_cell.angle_beta   90.00
_cell.angle_gamma   90.00
#
_symmetry.space_group_name_H-M   'P 1'
#
loop_
_entity.id
_entity.type
_entity.pdbx_description
1 polymer ?
#
loop_
_entity_poly.entity_id
_entity_poly.type
_entity_poly.pdbx_seq_one_letter_code
_entity_poly.pdbx_strand_id
1 'polypeptide(L)'
;MFVGIVVGGLSMGYLMDYYGRKATAVYIRSFLGILSAICMIGAKFLMSIELYVIGHFLAGIICSLKVVLFIYVAECAPDNRRGISSMTIGSGSALIMLAIQPLCLPNVFGNESRWTGLPAVCLIMAVIHFLIGALFPQSPKHLYITEHKKDEAVASIRFYHGSEVDIDLIEEEYEGEKAIMSQGHISLKQVWDNPTLRWSLLICLVCGFVPAASAINIKSQYQVAMFLTFGMDQSQAMLALMLMSLLNLPALSSSLGIVGSLGGSLAIMLGLLNMTPIMISELCPHVARAPIGQVG
;
A
#
# COMPACT_ATOMS: atom_id res chain seq x y z
N MET A 1 13.29 -0.08 8.87
CA MET A 1 12.11 -0.14 7.98
C MET A 1 11.79 -1.55 7.49
N PHE A 2 12.66 -2.23 6.73
CA PHE A 2 12.36 -3.55 6.15
C PHE A 2 11.92 -4.62 7.17
N VAL A 3 12.59 -4.69 8.33
CA VAL A 3 12.18 -5.59 9.42
C VAL A 3 10.73 -5.31 9.86
N GLY A 4 10.35 -4.03 9.93
CA GLY A 4 8.97 -3.64 10.25
C GLY A 4 7.96 -4.10 9.19
N ILE A 5 8.33 -4.07 7.90
CA ILE A 5 7.49 -4.59 6.81
C ILE A 5 7.25 -6.09 6.99
N VAL A 6 8.29 -6.86 7.31
CA VAL A 6 8.17 -8.31 7.55
C VAL A 6 7.27 -8.59 8.75
N VAL A 7 7.51 -7.92 9.88
CA VAL A 7 6.71 -8.09 11.10
C VAL A 7 5.25 -7.70 10.85
N GLY A 8 5.01 -6.57 10.20
CA GLY A 8 3.66 -6.12 9.89
C GLY A 8 2.95 -7.04 8.90
N GLY A 9 3.64 -7.56 7.88
CA GLY A 9 3.10 -8.54 6.94
C GLY A 9 2.71 -9.88 7.58
N LEU A 10 3.49 -10.36 8.56
CA LEU A 10 3.16 -11.58 9.31
C LEU A 10 2.01 -11.36 10.30
N SER A 11 1.94 -10.18 10.92
CA SER A 11 0.92 -9.87 11.93
C SER A 11 -0.43 -9.45 11.36
N MET A 12 -0.49 -8.94 10.12
CA MET A 12 -1.71 -8.31 9.58
C MET A 12 -2.92 -9.25 9.55
N GLY A 13 -2.73 -10.52 9.21
CA GLY A 13 -3.84 -11.50 9.17
C GLY A 13 -4.46 -11.71 10.54
N TYR A 14 -3.62 -11.97 11.55
CA TYR A 14 -4.06 -12.11 12.94
C TYR A 14 -4.78 -10.84 13.44
N LEU A 15 -4.24 -9.65 13.13
CA LEU A 15 -4.86 -8.39 13.53
C LEU A 15 -6.24 -8.19 12.89
N MET A 16 -6.38 -8.50 11.60
CA MET A 16 -7.63 -8.37 10.87
C MET A 16 -8.72 -9.31 11.38
N ASP A 17 -8.35 -10.53 11.78
CA ASP A 17 -9.31 -11.51 12.29
C ASP A 17 -9.70 -11.23 13.73
N TYR A 18 -8.77 -10.77 14.57
CA TYR A 18 -9.05 -10.50 15.98
C TYR A 18 -9.69 -9.13 16.24
N TYR A 19 -9.15 -8.05 15.67
CA TYR A 19 -9.66 -6.69 15.89
C TYR A 19 -10.65 -6.23 14.81
N GLY A 20 -10.69 -6.94 13.69
CA GLY A 20 -11.49 -6.57 12.53
C GLY A 20 -10.75 -5.67 11.54
N ARG A 21 -11.36 -5.54 10.36
CA ARG A 21 -10.73 -4.92 9.19
C ARG A 21 -10.58 -3.41 9.34
N LYS A 22 -11.63 -2.67 9.74
CA LYS A 22 -11.49 -1.21 9.95
C LYS A 22 -10.65 -0.89 11.18
N ALA A 23 -10.75 -1.66 12.26
CA ALA A 23 -9.91 -1.41 13.42
C ALA A 23 -8.41 -1.52 13.08
N THR A 24 -8.03 -2.52 12.29
CA THR A 24 -6.66 -2.69 11.82
C THR A 24 -6.27 -1.63 10.79
N ALA A 25 -7.11 -1.39 9.78
CA ALA A 25 -6.84 -0.44 8.69
C ALA A 25 -6.80 1.03 9.16
N VAL A 26 -7.63 1.38 10.15
CA VAL A 26 -7.80 2.76 10.64
C VAL A 26 -7.12 2.94 11.99
N TYR A 27 -7.59 2.27 13.05
CA TYR A 27 -7.17 2.58 14.42
C TYR A 27 -5.71 2.18 14.67
N ILE A 28 -5.36 0.91 14.45
CA ILE A 28 -4.00 0.40 14.67
C ILE A 28 -3.01 1.13 13.75
N ARG A 29 -3.34 1.24 12.46
CA ARG A 29 -2.51 1.95 11.48
C ARG A 29 -2.25 3.40 11.88
N SER A 30 -3.27 4.14 12.29
CA SER A 30 -3.13 5.57 12.64
C SER A 30 -2.40 5.76 13.96
N PHE A 31 -2.67 4.90 14.95
CA PHE A 31 -1.95 4.91 16.22
C PHE A 31 -0.45 4.68 16.01
N LEU A 32 -0.08 3.66 15.23
CA LEU A 32 1.31 3.40 14.87
C LEU A 32 1.92 4.58 14.08
N GLY A 33 1.15 5.24 13.22
CA GLY A 33 1.59 6.43 12.48
C GLY A 33 1.90 7.62 13.36
N ILE A 34 1.02 7.90 14.32
CA ILE A 34 1.20 8.94 15.33
C ILE A 34 2.45 8.62 16.16
N LEU A 35 2.57 7.39 16.66
CA LEU A 35 3.73 6.96 17.45
C LEU A 35 5.04 7.05 16.66
N SER A 36 5.04 6.56 15.41
CA SER A 36 6.18 6.65 14.49
C SER A 36 6.65 8.09 14.32
N ALA A 37 5.72 9.01 14.06
CA ALA A 37 6.05 10.42 13.86
C ALA A 37 6.57 11.08 15.13
N ILE A 38 5.96 10.81 16.29
CA ILE A 38 6.42 11.30 17.60
C ILE A 38 7.84 10.80 17.90
N CYS A 39 8.13 9.51 17.66
CA CYS A 39 9.47 8.96 17.83
C CYS A 39 10.49 9.66 16.92
N MET A 40 10.16 9.88 15.64
CA MET A 40 11.05 10.57 14.69
C MET A 40 11.30 12.03 15.07
N ILE A 41 10.26 12.75 15.51
CA ILE A 41 10.39 14.14 15.96
C ILE A 41 11.21 14.20 17.26
N GLY A 42 10.87 13.33 18.22
CA GLY A 42 11.55 13.21 19.51
C GLY A 42 13.03 12.84 19.38
N ALA A 43 13.39 12.04 18.36
CA ALA A 43 14.78 11.68 18.07
C ALA A 43 15.68 12.90 17.88
N LYS A 44 15.18 13.97 17.24
CA LYS A 44 15.94 15.23 17.09
C LYS A 44 16.05 15.99 18.40
N PHE A 45 14.97 16.08 19.18
CA PHE A 45 14.98 16.82 20.45
C PHE A 45 15.85 16.16 21.52
N LEU A 46 15.83 14.83 21.56
CA LEU A 46 16.56 14.03 22.54
C LEU A 46 17.95 13.58 22.01
N MET A 47 18.29 13.93 20.77
CA MET A 47 19.54 13.53 20.10
C MET A 47 19.79 12.01 20.15
N SER A 48 18.72 11.21 20.02
CA SER A 48 18.76 9.74 20.13
C SER A 48 18.51 9.09 18.77
N ILE A 49 19.47 8.30 18.32
CA ILE A 49 19.36 7.51 17.08
C ILE A 49 18.41 6.33 17.25
N GLU A 50 18.28 5.80 18.47
CA GLU A 50 17.40 4.69 18.81
C GLU A 50 15.94 5.04 18.52
N LEU A 51 15.51 6.24 18.94
CA LEU A 51 14.15 6.74 18.64
C LEU A 51 13.92 6.91 17.15
N TYR A 52 14.94 7.34 16.40
CA TYR A 52 14.85 7.45 14.95
C TYR A 52 14.68 6.08 14.28
N VAL A 53 15.44 5.08 14.73
CA VAL A 53 15.35 3.69 14.25
C VAL A 53 14.00 3.08 14.60
N ILE A 54 13.49 3.28 15.81
CA ILE A 54 12.16 2.81 16.25
C ILE A 54 11.06 3.43 15.38
N GLY A 55 11.11 4.75 15.13
CA GLY A 55 10.17 5.41 14.24
C GLY A 55 10.14 4.77 12.85
N HIS A 56 11.31 4.54 12.24
CA HIS A 56 11.40 3.86 10.94
C HIS A 56 10.98 2.39 10.95
N PHE A 57 11.11 1.71 12.09
CA PHE A 57 10.59 0.36 12.26
C PHE A 57 9.05 0.37 12.25
N LEU A 58 8.42 1.26 13.02
CA LEU A 58 6.97 1.44 13.04
C LEU A 58 6.41 1.85 11.68
N ALA A 59 7.08 2.79 10.98
CA ALA A 59 6.75 3.16 9.61
C ALA A 59 6.75 1.96 8.64
N GLY A 60 7.65 0.99 8.86
CA GLY A 60 7.67 -0.28 8.12
C GLY A 60 6.41 -1.12 8.35
N ILE A 61 5.97 -1.26 9.61
CA ILE A 61 4.73 -1.99 9.94
C ILE A 61 3.52 -1.32 9.27
N ILE A 62 3.45 0.01 9.32
CA ILE A 62 2.39 0.78 8.66
C ILE A 62 2.40 0.53 7.15
N CYS A 63 3.57 0.43 6.52
CA CYS A 63 3.67 0.15 5.09
C CYS A 63 2.96 -1.17 4.73
N SER A 64 3.21 -2.26 5.48
CA SER A 64 2.51 -3.54 5.29
C SER A 64 1.02 -3.49 5.60
N LEU A 65 0.60 -2.75 6.65
CA LEU A 65 -0.82 -2.58 6.97
C LEU A 65 -1.61 -1.81 5.90
N LYS A 66 -0.94 -1.23 4.88
CA LYS A 66 -1.62 -0.63 3.72
C LYS A 66 -2.43 -1.69 2.96
N VAL A 67 -1.98 -2.95 2.94
CA VAL A 67 -2.72 -4.06 2.32
C VAL A 67 -4.08 -4.24 2.98
N VAL A 68 -4.15 -4.13 4.31
CA VAL A 68 -5.41 -4.22 5.07
C VAL A 68 -6.39 -3.10 4.67
N LEU A 69 -5.89 -1.90 4.39
CA LEU A 69 -6.72 -0.80 3.90
C LEU A 69 -7.34 -1.11 2.53
N PHE A 70 -6.57 -1.73 1.61
CA PHE A 70 -7.13 -2.18 0.33
C PHE A 70 -8.21 -3.25 0.52
N ILE A 71 -7.98 -4.22 1.43
CA ILE A 71 -8.95 -5.26 1.73
C ILE A 71 -10.22 -4.64 2.31
N TYR A 72 -10.10 -3.76 3.30
CA TYR A 72 -11.23 -3.07 3.91
C TYR A 72 -12.07 -2.32 2.88
N VAL A 73 -11.44 -1.53 2.00
CA VAL A 73 -12.18 -0.80 0.95
C VAL A 73 -12.78 -1.74 -0.10
N ALA A 74 -12.11 -2.84 -0.44
CA ALA A 74 -12.64 -3.84 -1.35
C ALA A 74 -13.86 -4.58 -0.77
N GLU A 75 -13.88 -4.85 0.54
CA GLU A 75 -15.03 -5.44 1.23
C GLU A 75 -16.21 -4.46 1.37
N CYS A 76 -15.94 -3.15 1.49
CA CYS A 76 -16.98 -2.13 1.55
C CYS A 76 -17.55 -1.74 0.18
N ALA A 77 -16.85 -2.07 -0.91
CA ALA A 77 -17.27 -1.66 -2.25
C ALA A 77 -18.22 -2.70 -2.88
N PRO A 78 -19.22 -2.24 -3.66
CA PRO A 78 -20.04 -3.13 -4.47
C PRO A 78 -19.19 -3.92 -5.46
N ASP A 79 -19.57 -5.16 -5.75
CA ASP A 79 -18.82 -6.13 -6.56
C ASP A 79 -18.31 -5.60 -7.89
N ASN A 80 -19.19 -4.90 -8.61
CA ASN A 80 -18.87 -4.28 -9.89
C ASN A 80 -17.91 -3.07 -9.80
N ARG A 81 -17.65 -2.54 -8.60
CA ARG A 81 -16.77 -1.38 -8.35
C ARG A 81 -15.53 -1.73 -7.53
N ARG A 82 -15.41 -2.92 -6.93
CA ARG A 82 -14.27 -3.31 -6.06
C ARG A 82 -12.90 -3.01 -6.67
N GLY A 83 -12.73 -3.30 -7.97
CA GLY A 83 -11.50 -3.01 -8.71
C GLY A 83 -11.18 -1.52 -8.78
N ILE A 84 -12.16 -0.70 -9.16
CA ILE A 84 -12.00 0.76 -9.27
C ILE A 84 -11.73 1.39 -7.90
N SER A 85 -12.41 0.94 -6.84
CA SER A 85 -12.20 1.42 -5.47
C SER A 85 -10.76 1.18 -4.99
N SER A 86 -10.25 -0.03 -5.21
CA SER A 86 -8.87 -0.37 -4.87
C SER A 86 -7.86 0.47 -5.66
N MET A 87 -8.10 0.67 -6.96
CA MET A 87 -7.21 1.49 -7.79
C MET A 87 -7.22 2.97 -7.39
N THR A 88 -8.36 3.49 -6.94
CA THR A 88 -8.48 4.88 -6.49
C THR A 88 -7.59 5.16 -5.28
N ILE A 89 -7.43 4.20 -4.37
CA ILE A 89 -6.46 4.30 -3.26
C ILE A 89 -5.03 4.38 -3.80
N GLY A 90 -4.70 3.54 -4.80
CA GLY A 90 -3.40 3.52 -5.46
C GLY A 90 -3.06 4.85 -6.14
N SER A 91 -3.94 5.30 -7.06
CA SER A 91 -3.76 6.54 -7.80
C SER A 91 -3.83 7.78 -6.92
N GLY A 92 -4.73 7.81 -5.94
CA GLY A 92 -4.79 8.87 -4.93
C GLY A 92 -3.49 8.99 -4.16
N SER A 93 -2.84 7.87 -3.80
CA SER A 93 -1.54 7.91 -3.12
C SER A 93 -0.42 8.51 -3.97
N ALA A 94 -0.45 8.32 -5.30
CA ALA A 94 0.51 8.92 -6.21
C ALA A 94 0.28 10.43 -6.38
N LEU A 95 -0.98 10.87 -6.47
CA LEU A 95 -1.32 12.30 -6.51
C LEU A 95 -0.90 13.03 -5.23
N ILE A 96 -1.17 12.43 -4.07
CA ILE A 96 -0.74 12.97 -2.77
C ILE A 96 0.80 13.02 -2.69
N MET A 97 1.50 11.99 -3.16
CA MET A 97 2.96 12.01 -3.20
C MET A 97 3.48 13.18 -4.05
N LEU A 98 2.91 13.40 -5.24
CA LEU A 98 3.29 14.55 -6.08
C LEU A 98 3.06 15.89 -5.36
N ALA A 99 1.96 16.02 -4.61
CA ALA A 99 1.66 17.23 -3.84
C ALA A 99 2.60 17.45 -2.65
N ILE A 100 3.08 16.36 -2.01
CA ILE A 100 3.97 16.41 -0.85
C ILE A 100 5.44 16.59 -1.27
N GLN A 101 5.84 16.10 -2.44
CA GLN A 101 7.24 16.08 -2.86
C GLN A 101 7.96 17.45 -2.86
N PRO A 102 7.31 18.59 -3.17
CA PRO A 102 7.90 19.91 -2.98
C PRO A 102 8.34 20.22 -1.55
N LEU A 103 7.69 19.64 -0.52
CA LEU A 103 8.08 19.81 0.88
C LEU A 103 9.45 19.18 1.18
N CYS A 104 9.85 18.19 0.39
CA CYS A 104 11.14 17.52 0.51
C CYS A 104 12.31 18.33 -0.09
N LEU A 105 12.07 19.51 -0.68
CA LEU A 105 13.13 20.37 -1.20
C LEU A 105 14.04 20.89 -0.07
N PRO A 106 15.35 21.08 -0.32
CA PRO A 106 16.30 21.61 0.66
C PRO A 106 15.87 22.96 1.25
N ASN A 107 15.22 23.80 0.45
CA ASN A 107 14.76 25.12 0.89
C ASN A 107 13.59 25.08 1.89
N VAL A 108 12.86 23.96 1.95
CA VAL A 108 11.65 23.78 2.78
C VAL A 108 11.97 22.92 4.01
N PHE A 109 11.71 21.61 3.96
CA PHE A 109 12.01 20.66 5.04
C PHE A 109 13.15 19.70 4.69
N GLY A 110 13.60 19.62 3.45
CA GLY A 110 14.67 18.70 3.01
C GLY A 110 16.09 19.06 3.43
N ASN A 111 16.26 19.71 4.58
CA ASN A 111 17.56 20.14 5.11
C ASN A 111 17.78 19.62 6.55
N GLU A 112 19.03 19.63 6.98
CA GLU A 112 19.47 19.10 8.28
C GLU A 112 18.79 19.77 9.49
N SER A 113 18.42 21.05 9.37
CA SER A 113 17.82 21.79 10.48
C SER A 113 16.29 21.70 10.54
N ARG A 114 15.59 21.35 9.45
CA ARG A 114 14.12 21.38 9.34
C ARG A 114 13.47 20.06 8.93
N TRP A 115 14.23 18.97 8.79
CA TRP A 115 13.70 17.66 8.40
C TRP A 115 12.57 17.14 9.29
N THR A 116 12.50 17.54 10.57
CA THR A 116 11.39 17.18 11.48
C THR A 116 10.03 17.73 11.04
N GLY A 117 9.98 18.67 10.10
CA GLY A 117 8.73 19.08 9.47
C GLY A 117 8.05 17.96 8.68
N LEU A 118 8.81 17.05 8.06
CA LEU A 118 8.26 15.91 7.33
C LEU A 118 7.48 14.93 8.22
N PRO A 119 8.04 14.38 9.32
CA PRO A 119 7.27 13.55 10.23
C PRO A 119 6.15 14.33 10.93
N ALA A 120 6.26 15.65 11.12
CA ALA A 120 5.16 16.47 11.64
C ALA A 120 3.97 16.54 10.66
N VAL A 121 4.22 16.66 9.36
CA VAL A 121 3.16 16.55 8.35
C VAL A 121 2.55 15.15 8.36
N CYS A 122 3.36 14.10 8.47
CA CYS A 122 2.85 12.73 8.59
C CYS A 122 1.99 12.53 9.85
N LEU A 123 2.36 13.14 10.98
CA LEU A 123 1.57 13.13 12.21
C LEU A 123 0.18 13.72 11.98
N ILE A 124 0.11 14.89 11.36
CA ILE A 124 -1.16 15.56 11.03
C ILE A 124 -2.01 14.66 10.12
N MET A 125 -1.40 14.08 9.07
CA MET A 125 -2.11 13.18 8.17
C MET A 125 -2.61 11.90 8.87
N ALA A 126 -1.85 11.36 9.82
CA ALA A 126 -2.27 10.19 10.60
C ALA A 126 -3.46 10.51 11.53
N VAL A 127 -3.49 11.71 12.13
CA VAL A 127 -4.62 12.18 12.93
C VAL A 127 -5.85 12.40 12.05
N ILE A 128 -5.70 13.04 10.90
CA ILE A 128 -6.81 13.23 9.94
C ILE A 128 -7.35 11.87 9.49
N HIS A 129 -6.48 10.92 9.15
CA HIS A 129 -6.87 9.57 8.77
C HIS A 129 -7.64 8.85 9.90
N PHE A 130 -7.24 9.01 11.15
CA PHE A 130 -7.96 8.48 12.31
C PHE A 130 -9.36 9.11 12.44
N LEU A 131 -9.45 10.43 12.41
CA LEU A 131 -10.71 11.16 12.60
C LEU A 131 -11.71 10.86 11.49
N ILE A 132 -11.26 10.90 10.23
CA ILE A 132 -12.11 10.60 9.07
C ILE A 132 -12.48 9.11 9.08
N GLY A 133 -11.51 8.23 9.29
CA GLY A 133 -11.74 6.78 9.32
C GLY A 133 -12.69 6.32 10.42
N ALA A 134 -12.77 7.04 11.54
CA ALA A 134 -13.68 6.74 12.64
C ALA A 134 -15.16 6.91 12.24
N LEU A 135 -15.47 7.80 11.30
CA LEU A 135 -16.85 8.09 10.83
C LEU A 135 -17.44 6.98 9.97
N PHE A 136 -16.60 6.19 9.31
CA PHE A 136 -17.05 5.11 8.43
C PHE A 136 -17.48 3.87 9.23
N PRO A 137 -18.52 3.12 8.84
CA PRO A 137 -18.89 1.88 9.50
C PRO A 137 -17.83 0.77 9.31
N GLN A 138 -17.96 -0.34 10.03
CA GLN A 138 -17.08 -1.50 9.86
C GLN A 138 -17.36 -2.19 8.51
N SER A 139 -16.45 -3.01 8.01
CA SER A 139 -16.70 -3.82 6.80
C SER A 139 -17.99 -4.64 6.96
N PRO A 140 -18.96 -4.55 6.03
CA PRO A 140 -20.21 -5.30 6.13
C PRO A 140 -19.99 -6.81 6.20
N LYS A 141 -19.05 -7.29 5.39
CA LYS A 141 -18.65 -8.70 5.32
C LYS A 141 -18.06 -9.20 6.64
N HIS A 142 -17.23 -8.37 7.29
CA HIS A 142 -16.69 -8.71 8.61
C HIS A 142 -17.77 -8.78 9.68
N LEU A 143 -18.70 -7.82 9.70
CA LEU A 143 -19.84 -7.82 10.62
C LEU A 143 -20.73 -9.06 10.44
N TYR A 144 -20.99 -9.45 9.19
CA TYR A 144 -21.84 -10.59 8.87
C TYR A 144 -21.19 -11.94 9.17
N ILE A 145 -19.99 -12.16 8.63
CA ILE A 145 -19.33 -13.48 8.65
C ILE A 145 -18.58 -13.69 9.96
N THR A 146 -17.83 -12.69 10.44
CA THR A 146 -16.94 -12.84 11.61
C THR A 146 -17.63 -12.49 12.92
N GLU A 147 -18.35 -11.38 12.98
CA GLU A 147 -19.00 -10.93 14.22
C GLU A 147 -20.45 -11.45 14.39
N HIS A 148 -21.04 -12.04 13.36
CA HIS A 148 -22.43 -12.53 13.35
C HIS A 148 -23.50 -11.47 13.69
N LYS A 149 -23.21 -10.21 13.37
CA LYS A 149 -24.10 -9.06 13.63
C LYS A 149 -24.82 -8.63 12.36
N LYS A 150 -25.91 -9.33 12.07
CA LYS A 150 -26.70 -9.14 10.84
C LYS A 150 -27.22 -7.70 10.68
N ASP A 151 -27.82 -7.14 11.74
CA ASP A 151 -28.41 -5.80 11.68
C ASP A 151 -27.37 -4.70 11.40
N GLU A 152 -26.20 -4.79 12.04
CA GLU A 152 -25.09 -3.86 11.80
C GLU A 152 -24.51 -4.02 10.39
N ALA A 153 -24.41 -5.26 9.89
CA ALA A 153 -23.98 -5.54 8.53
C ALA A 153 -24.93 -4.88 7.50
N VAL A 154 -26.25 -5.02 7.69
CA VAL A 154 -27.27 -4.38 6.83
C VAL A 154 -27.17 -2.86 6.86
N ALA A 155 -26.98 -2.27 8.04
CA ALA A 155 -26.76 -0.82 8.16
C ALA A 155 -25.50 -0.38 7.40
N SER A 156 -24.43 -1.16 7.46
CA SER A 156 -23.20 -0.88 6.73
C SER A 156 -23.35 -1.06 5.21
N ILE A 157 -24.10 -2.07 4.74
CA ILE A 157 -24.41 -2.26 3.32
C ILE A 157 -25.17 -1.03 2.81
N ARG A 158 -26.21 -0.59 3.51
CA ARG A 158 -26.99 0.59 3.13
C ARG A 158 -26.14 1.87 3.07
N PHE A 159 -25.16 2.00 3.96
CA PHE A 159 -24.24 3.14 3.96
C PHE A 159 -23.33 3.15 2.71
N TYR A 160 -22.76 2.01 2.31
CA TYR A 160 -21.79 1.97 1.21
C TYR A 160 -22.41 1.75 -0.17
N HIS A 161 -23.44 0.90 -0.26
CA HIS A 161 -24.05 0.50 -1.53
C HIS A 161 -25.28 1.36 -1.86
N GLY A 162 -25.86 2.06 -0.87
CA GLY A 162 -27.06 2.88 -1.02
C GLY A 162 -28.33 2.23 -0.45
N SER A 163 -29.41 3.01 -0.37
CA SER A 163 -30.67 2.60 0.26
C SER A 163 -31.55 1.68 -0.60
N GLU A 164 -31.37 1.67 -1.92
CA GLU A 164 -32.19 0.92 -2.88
C GLU A 164 -31.62 -0.47 -3.24
N VAL A 165 -30.66 -0.95 -2.45
CA VAL A 165 -29.94 -2.19 -2.72
C VAL A 165 -30.75 -3.38 -2.24
N ASP A 166 -30.76 -4.44 -3.04
CA ASP A 166 -31.31 -5.74 -2.65
C ASP A 166 -30.43 -6.38 -1.57
N ILE A 167 -30.90 -6.31 -0.33
CA ILE A 167 -30.19 -6.83 0.83
C ILE A 167 -30.19 -8.36 0.80
N ASP A 168 -31.30 -8.98 0.36
CA ASP A 168 -31.45 -10.43 0.40
C ASP A 168 -30.44 -11.11 -0.53
N LEU A 169 -30.19 -10.52 -1.71
CA LEU A 169 -29.18 -11.00 -2.65
C LEU A 169 -27.76 -10.96 -2.05
N ILE A 170 -27.40 -9.87 -1.35
CA ILE A 170 -26.07 -9.72 -0.75
C ILE A 170 -25.91 -10.66 0.45
N GLU A 171 -26.96 -10.84 1.23
CA GLU A 171 -26.95 -11.80 2.34
C GLU A 171 -26.78 -13.23 1.85
N GLU A 172 -27.41 -13.61 0.73
CA GLU A 172 -27.20 -14.93 0.11
C GLU A 172 -25.74 -15.13 -0.32
N GLU A 173 -25.10 -14.11 -0.90
CA GLU A 173 -23.67 -14.14 -1.24
C GLU A 173 -22.80 -14.36 0.02
N TYR A 174 -23.10 -13.62 1.10
CA TYR A 174 -22.34 -13.72 2.35
C TYR A 174 -22.56 -15.05 3.08
N GLU A 175 -23.76 -15.63 3.03
CA GLU A 175 -24.03 -16.98 3.53
C GLU A 175 -23.27 -18.04 2.71
N GLY A 176 -23.21 -17.89 1.38
CA GLY A 176 -22.40 -18.75 0.52
C GLY A 176 -20.92 -18.73 0.91
N GLU A 177 -20.36 -17.55 1.16
CA GLU A 177 -18.97 -17.41 1.60
C GLU A 177 -18.73 -17.95 3.01
N LYS A 178 -19.65 -17.68 3.95
CA LYS A 178 -19.61 -18.22 5.32
C LYS A 178 -19.64 -19.75 5.32
N ALA A 179 -20.44 -20.37 4.45
CA ALA A 179 -20.49 -21.82 4.30
C ALA A 179 -19.13 -22.37 3.84
N ILE A 180 -18.44 -21.70 2.91
CA ILE A 180 -17.09 -22.07 2.47
C ILE A 180 -16.09 -21.92 3.61
N MET A 181 -16.14 -20.81 4.36
CA MET A 181 -15.24 -20.58 5.50
C MET A 181 -15.45 -21.57 6.65
N SER A 182 -16.69 -22.06 6.83
CA SER A 182 -17.04 -23.05 7.85
C SER A 182 -16.45 -24.45 7.60
N GLN A 183 -16.00 -24.74 6.37
CA GLN A 183 -15.32 -26.00 6.03
C GLN A 183 -13.90 -26.11 6.62
N GLY A 184 -13.45 -25.09 7.35
CA GLY A 184 -12.19 -25.06 8.08
C GLY A 184 -11.02 -24.54 7.25
N HIS A 185 -9.89 -24.30 7.94
CA HIS A 185 -8.68 -23.86 7.26
C HIS A 185 -8.04 -25.02 6.49
N ILE A 186 -7.84 -24.80 5.19
CA ILE A 186 -7.13 -25.75 4.32
C ILE A 186 -5.66 -25.79 4.77
N SER A 187 -5.17 -26.97 5.12
CA SER A 187 -3.76 -27.16 5.46
C SER A 187 -2.87 -26.99 4.23
N LEU A 188 -1.63 -26.52 4.41
CA LEU A 188 -0.62 -26.43 3.33
C LEU A 188 -0.43 -27.77 2.60
N LYS A 189 -0.59 -28.90 3.32
CA LYS A 189 -0.52 -30.24 2.72
C LYS A 189 -1.67 -30.47 1.73
N GLN A 190 -2.89 -30.05 2.08
CA GLN A 190 -4.07 -30.18 1.21
C GLN A 190 -3.99 -29.23 0.00
N VAL A 191 -3.44 -28.02 0.18
CA VAL A 191 -3.11 -27.11 -0.93
C VAL A 191 -2.12 -27.77 -1.87
N TRP A 192 -1.09 -28.42 -1.31
CA TRP A 192 -0.14 -29.21 -2.08
C TRP A 192 -0.70 -30.53 -2.58
N ASP A 193 -1.90 -31.01 -2.25
CA ASP A 193 -2.42 -32.25 -2.85
C ASP A 193 -3.41 -31.96 -3.98
N ASN A 194 -4.08 -30.80 -3.93
CA ASN A 194 -5.05 -30.38 -4.94
C ASN A 194 -4.38 -29.62 -6.11
N PRO A 195 -4.44 -30.12 -7.36
CA PRO A 195 -3.78 -29.49 -8.51
C PRO A 195 -4.26 -28.06 -8.80
N THR A 196 -5.53 -27.76 -8.56
CA THR A 196 -6.08 -26.41 -8.76
C THR A 196 -5.54 -25.42 -7.73
N LEU A 197 -5.46 -25.83 -6.46
CA LEU A 197 -4.91 -25.00 -5.40
C LEU A 197 -3.40 -24.79 -5.55
N ARG A 198 -2.66 -25.80 -6.03
CA ARG A 198 -1.23 -25.66 -6.38
C ARG A 198 -1.00 -24.56 -7.42
N TRP A 199 -1.76 -24.57 -8.52
CA TRP A 199 -1.62 -23.55 -9.57
C TRP A 199 -2.00 -22.16 -9.06
N SER A 200 -3.06 -22.06 -8.25
CA SER A 200 -3.45 -20.79 -7.61
C SER A 200 -2.35 -20.26 -6.68
N LEU A 201 -1.79 -21.13 -5.82
CA LEU A 201 -0.66 -20.79 -4.94
C LEU A 201 0.55 -20.32 -5.74
N LEU A 202 0.90 -21.02 -6.82
CA LEU A 202 2.02 -20.66 -7.69
C LEU A 202 1.80 -19.28 -8.33
N ILE A 203 0.60 -19.00 -8.82
CA ILE A 203 0.25 -17.68 -9.39
C ILE A 203 0.38 -16.60 -8.31
N CYS A 204 -0.16 -16.81 -7.10
CA CYS A 204 0.00 -15.87 -6.00
C CYS A 204 1.47 -15.63 -5.63
N LEU A 205 2.28 -16.70 -5.59
CA LEU A 205 3.69 -16.63 -5.27
C LEU A 205 4.46 -15.86 -6.35
N VAL A 206 4.22 -16.12 -7.63
CA VAL A 206 4.85 -15.39 -8.74
C VAL A 206 4.42 -13.93 -8.75
N CYS A 207 3.12 -13.65 -8.61
CA CYS A 207 2.58 -12.28 -8.56
C CYS A 207 3.10 -11.49 -7.36
N GLY A 208 3.38 -12.14 -6.22
CA GLY A 208 4.00 -11.51 -5.06
C GLY A 208 5.51 -11.36 -5.19
N PHE A 209 6.18 -12.37 -5.75
CA PHE A 209 7.64 -12.40 -5.87
C PHE A 209 8.17 -11.48 -6.95
N VAL A 210 7.56 -11.43 -8.14
CA VAL A 210 8.05 -10.63 -9.27
C VAL A 210 8.20 -9.15 -8.91
N PRO A 211 7.20 -8.47 -8.30
CA PRO A 211 7.37 -7.09 -7.85
C PRO A 211 8.39 -6.93 -6.72
N ALA A 212 8.48 -7.89 -5.79
CA ALA A 212 9.42 -7.84 -4.68
C ALA A 212 10.88 -8.07 -5.12
N ALA A 213 11.09 -8.93 -6.14
CA ALA A 213 12.37 -9.19 -6.77
C ALA A 213 12.80 -8.06 -7.71
N SER A 214 11.85 -7.29 -8.22
CA SER A 214 12.17 -6.06 -8.95
C SER A 214 12.88 -5.08 -7.99
N ALA A 215 14.01 -4.54 -8.43
CA ALA A 215 14.82 -3.60 -7.64
C ALA A 215 14.12 -2.24 -7.42
N ILE A 216 12.84 -2.09 -7.78
CA ILE A 216 12.06 -0.85 -7.71
C ILE A 216 12.10 -0.24 -6.30
N ASN A 217 11.93 -1.06 -5.26
CA ASN A 217 11.94 -0.58 -3.87
C ASN A 217 13.33 -0.05 -3.45
N ILE A 218 14.40 -0.73 -3.86
CA ILE A 218 15.78 -0.31 -3.58
C ILE A 218 16.07 0.97 -4.37
N LYS A 219 15.77 0.97 -5.67
CA LYS A 219 15.96 2.11 -6.57
C LYS A 219 15.26 3.35 -6.04
N SER A 220 14.01 3.23 -5.60
CA SER A 220 13.24 4.35 -5.05
C SER A 220 13.85 4.91 -3.77
N GLN A 221 14.42 4.08 -2.90
CA GLN A 221 15.07 4.54 -1.66
C GLN A 221 16.41 5.23 -1.90
N TYR A 222 17.23 4.73 -2.84
CA TYR A 222 18.56 5.28 -3.14
C TYR A 222 18.56 6.28 -4.31
N GLN A 223 17.38 6.62 -4.84
CA GLN A 223 17.24 7.41 -6.06
C GLN A 223 17.94 8.77 -5.98
N VAL A 224 17.76 9.48 -4.87
CA VAL A 224 18.42 10.77 -4.64
C VAL A 224 19.94 10.60 -4.62
N ALA A 225 20.45 9.62 -3.88
CA ALA A 225 21.89 9.36 -3.77
C ALA A 225 22.53 9.01 -5.13
N MET A 226 21.81 8.26 -5.97
CA MET A 226 22.26 7.99 -7.34
C MET A 226 22.36 9.27 -8.18
N PHE A 227 21.34 10.13 -8.14
CA PHE A 227 21.40 11.42 -8.86
C PHE A 227 22.54 12.33 -8.39
N LEU A 228 22.81 12.36 -7.08
CA LEU A 228 23.98 13.08 -6.55
C LEU A 228 25.29 12.52 -7.10
N THR A 229 25.40 11.19 -7.25
CA THR A 229 26.58 10.53 -7.84
C THR A 229 26.76 10.87 -9.32
N PHE A 230 25.69 11.17 -10.04
CA PHE A 230 25.72 11.66 -11.42
C PHE A 230 26.09 13.16 -11.55
N GLY A 231 26.41 13.83 -10.45
CA GLY A 231 26.81 15.25 -10.44
C GLY A 231 25.65 16.23 -10.36
N MET A 232 24.42 15.76 -10.05
CA MET A 232 23.29 16.65 -9.79
C MET A 232 23.37 17.21 -8.37
N ASP A 233 22.97 18.48 -8.19
CA ASP A 233 22.75 19.03 -6.85
C ASP A 233 21.48 18.43 -6.21
N GLN A 234 21.36 18.49 -4.88
CA GLN A 234 20.20 17.99 -4.13
C GLN A 234 18.88 18.61 -4.63
N SER A 235 18.90 19.90 -4.99
CA SER A 235 17.73 20.59 -5.54
C SER A 235 17.34 20.04 -6.92
N GLN A 236 18.33 19.78 -7.77
CA GLN A 236 18.13 19.20 -9.11
C GLN A 236 17.63 17.75 -9.03
N ALA A 237 18.18 16.95 -8.11
CA ALA A 237 17.75 15.58 -7.88
C ALA A 237 16.27 15.50 -7.45
N MET A 238 15.85 16.39 -6.54
CA MET A 238 14.45 16.47 -6.10
C MET A 238 13.51 16.97 -7.22
N LEU A 239 13.95 17.92 -8.06
CA LEU A 239 13.20 18.35 -9.25
C LEU A 239 13.02 17.20 -10.24
N ALA A 240 14.06 16.39 -10.48
CA ALA A 240 13.96 15.21 -11.33
C ALA A 240 12.96 14.17 -10.78
N LEU A 241 12.96 13.96 -9.45
CA LEU A 241 11.96 13.11 -8.80
C LEU A 241 10.53 13.59 -9.02
N MET A 242 10.29 14.90 -8.87
CA MET A 242 8.97 15.47 -9.14
C MET A 242 8.56 15.30 -10.60
N LEU A 243 9.49 15.51 -11.54
CA LEU A 243 9.24 15.30 -12.96
C LEU A 243 8.88 13.84 -13.27
N MET A 244 9.58 12.87 -12.69
CA MET A 244 9.24 11.45 -12.85
C MET A 244 7.87 11.12 -12.27
N SER A 245 7.53 11.66 -11.08
CA SER A 245 6.20 11.50 -10.48
C SER A 245 5.10 12.08 -11.37
N LEU A 246 5.35 13.24 -12.01
CA LEU A 246 4.42 13.87 -12.95
C LEU A 246 4.23 13.03 -14.22
N LEU A 247 5.31 12.50 -14.78
CA LEU A 247 5.28 11.64 -15.97
C LEU A 247 4.56 10.31 -15.73
N ASN A 248 4.45 9.86 -14.48
CA ASN A 248 3.71 8.66 -14.12
C ASN A 248 2.18 8.87 -14.01
N LEU A 249 1.69 10.12 -13.93
CA LEU A 249 0.24 10.40 -13.78
C LEU A 249 -0.62 9.88 -14.95
N PRO A 250 -0.25 10.05 -16.23
CA PRO A 250 -1.04 9.52 -17.34
C PRO A 250 -1.18 8.00 -17.29
N ALA A 251 -0.13 7.29 -16.85
CA ALA A 251 -0.17 5.82 -16.69
C ALA A 251 -1.14 5.38 -15.59
N LEU A 252 -1.31 6.19 -14.54
CA LEU A 252 -2.29 5.94 -13.49
C LEU A 252 -3.72 6.15 -13.99
N SER A 253 -3.97 7.20 -14.77
CA SER A 253 -5.28 7.46 -15.37
C SER A 253 -5.70 6.38 -16.37
N SER A 254 -4.77 5.91 -17.21
CA SER A 254 -5.06 4.84 -18.17
C SER A 254 -5.35 3.50 -17.48
N SER A 255 -4.69 3.21 -16.36
CA SER A 255 -4.91 1.98 -15.59
C SER A 255 -6.37 1.85 -15.10
N LEU A 256 -6.98 2.94 -14.63
CA LEU A 256 -8.38 2.97 -14.20
C LEU A 256 -9.34 2.64 -15.37
N GLY A 257 -9.04 3.15 -16.57
CA GLY A 257 -9.80 2.84 -17.78
C GLY A 257 -9.66 1.38 -18.22
N ILE A 258 -8.45 0.82 -18.11
CA ILE A 258 -8.17 -0.59 -18.46
C ILE A 258 -8.90 -1.54 -17.53
N VAL A 259 -8.84 -1.35 -16.21
CA VAL A 259 -9.55 -2.25 -15.28
C VAL A 259 -11.06 -2.14 -15.41
N GLY A 260 -11.57 -0.94 -15.68
CA GLY A 260 -13.00 -0.73 -15.94
C GLY A 260 -13.50 -1.38 -17.23
N SER A 261 -12.65 -1.57 -18.24
CA SER A 261 -13.05 -2.04 -19.58
C SER A 261 -12.67 -3.50 -19.89
N LEU A 262 -11.51 -3.96 -19.42
CA LEU A 262 -10.90 -5.25 -19.80
C LEU A 262 -10.92 -6.29 -18.67
N GLY A 263 -11.38 -5.92 -17.47
CA GLY A 263 -11.40 -6.80 -16.30
C GLY A 263 -10.04 -6.96 -15.61
N GLY A 264 -10.07 -7.46 -14.36
CA GLY A 264 -8.89 -7.51 -13.48
C GLY A 264 -7.80 -8.50 -13.91
N SER A 265 -8.15 -9.63 -14.51
CA SER A 265 -7.20 -10.68 -14.90
C SER A 265 -6.29 -10.26 -16.06
N LEU A 266 -6.83 -9.56 -17.06
CA LEU A 266 -6.03 -9.05 -18.18
C LEU A 266 -5.11 -7.90 -17.74
N ALA A 267 -5.57 -7.05 -16.82
CA ALA A 267 -4.75 -5.97 -16.26
C ALA A 267 -3.52 -6.51 -15.50
N ILE A 268 -3.67 -7.61 -14.75
CA ILE A 268 -2.55 -8.27 -14.06
C ILE A 268 -1.55 -8.83 -15.07
N MET A 269 -2.02 -9.49 -16.13
CA MET A 269 -1.17 -10.05 -17.20
C MET A 269 -0.36 -8.96 -17.91
N LEU A 270 -1.01 -7.84 -18.27
CA LEU A 270 -0.34 -6.68 -18.88
C LEU A 270 0.67 -6.03 -17.92
N GLY A 271 0.34 -5.97 -16.62
CA GLY A 271 1.25 -5.46 -15.59
C GLY A 271 2.51 -6.30 -15.45
N LEU A 272 2.36 -7.63 -15.37
CA LEU A 272 3.50 -8.56 -15.30
C LEU A 272 4.36 -8.49 -16.57
N LEU A 273 3.74 -8.39 -17.75
CA LEU A 273 4.46 -8.25 -19.02
C LEU A 273 5.33 -6.98 -19.07
N ASN A 274 4.83 -5.85 -18.55
CA ASN A 274 5.57 -4.60 -18.46
C ASN A 274 6.71 -4.63 -17.42
N MET A 275 6.60 -5.46 -16.37
CA MET A 275 7.64 -5.60 -15.35
C MET A 275 8.84 -6.41 -15.85
N THR A 276 8.64 -7.34 -16.78
CA THR A 276 9.72 -8.15 -17.39
C THR A 276 10.86 -7.32 -18.01
N PRO A 277 10.62 -6.36 -18.92
CA PRO A 277 11.69 -5.53 -19.49
C PRO A 277 12.34 -4.60 -18.46
N ILE A 278 11.60 -4.17 -17.42
CA ILE A 278 12.16 -3.39 -16.31
C ILE A 278 13.14 -4.26 -15.53
N MET A 279 12.76 -5.48 -15.14
CA MET A 279 13.67 -6.40 -14.45
C MET A 279 14.90 -6.71 -15.29
N ILE A 280 14.76 -6.92 -16.61
CA ILE A 280 15.90 -7.14 -17.51
C ILE A 280 16.81 -5.90 -17.54
N SER A 281 16.26 -4.69 -17.60
CA SER A 281 17.04 -3.45 -17.54
C SER A 281 17.76 -3.24 -16.21
N GLU A 282 17.20 -3.70 -15.09
CA GLU A 282 17.77 -3.57 -13.74
C GLU A 282 18.81 -4.68 -13.44
N LEU A 283 18.63 -5.88 -14.02
CA LEU A 283 19.58 -7.00 -13.93
C LEU A 283 20.77 -6.85 -14.89
N CYS A 284 20.61 -6.08 -15.97
CA CYS A 284 21.71 -5.79 -16.87
C CYS A 284 22.68 -4.85 -16.15
N PRO A 285 23.92 -5.28 -15.85
CA PRO A 285 24.84 -4.44 -15.08
C PRO A 285 25.05 -3.12 -15.82
N HIS A 286 24.87 -2.02 -15.08
CA HIS A 286 25.18 -0.63 -15.48
C HIS A 286 26.65 -0.40 -15.90
N VAL A 287 27.45 -1.46 -16.10
CA VAL A 287 28.87 -1.45 -16.50
C VAL A 287 29.06 -1.04 -17.97
N ALA A 288 27.99 -0.89 -18.76
CA ALA A 288 28.08 -0.40 -20.13
C ALA A 288 27.63 1.07 -20.27
N ARG A 289 28.32 2.01 -19.60
CA ARG A 289 28.49 3.36 -20.18
C ARG A 289 29.72 4.08 -19.62
N ALA A 290 30.70 4.13 -20.53
CA ALA A 290 31.85 5.02 -20.70
C ALA A 290 32.09 6.14 -19.67
N PRO A 291 33.36 6.40 -19.30
CA PRO A 291 33.71 7.64 -18.60
C PRO A 291 33.39 8.82 -19.52
N ILE A 292 32.32 9.55 -19.21
CA ILE A 292 32.13 10.90 -19.76
C ILE A 292 33.05 11.80 -18.94
N GLY A 293 34.31 11.84 -19.37
CA GLY A 293 35.35 12.65 -18.76
C GLY A 293 36.71 12.29 -19.34
N GLN A 294 37.25 13.20 -20.15
CA GLN A 294 38.57 13.24 -20.79
C GLN A 294 38.68 12.66 -22.20
N VAL A 295 38.43 13.51 -23.21
CA VAL A 295 39.43 13.89 -24.23
C VAL A 295 39.05 15.28 -24.78
N GLY A 296 39.98 16.25 -24.71
CA GLY A 296 40.03 17.44 -25.57
C GLY A 296 39.44 18.72 -24.99
#